data_AF-A0A484IAJ8-F1
#
_entry.id   AF-A0A484IAJ8-F1
#
_cell.length_a   1.000
_cell.length_b   1.000
_cell.length_c   1.000
_cell.angle_alpha   90.00
_cell.angle_beta   90.00
_cell.angle_gamma   90.00
#
_symmetry.space_group_name_H-M   'P 1'
#
loop_
_entity.id
_entity.type
_entity.pdbx_description
1 polymer ?
#
loop_
_entity_poly.entity_id
_entity_poly.type
_entity_poly.pdbx_seq_one_letter_code
_entity_poly.pdbx_strand_id
1 'polypeptide(L)'
;MSKRLEPPQIDSDIIVSKLNENSIRFLEEALDDTKRYLTLLTIKKNSRSKDKFGCRVICQDCELSECEVLQPFGYNKPKKIQCKKCNYVYFDM
;
A
#
# COMPACT_ATOMS: atom_id res chain seq x y z
N MET A 1 27.11 -5.86 15.58
CA MET A 1 25.97 -6.53 14.92
C MET A 1 24.68 -6.16 15.66
N SER A 2 23.97 -5.12 15.23
CA SER A 2 22.66 -4.79 15.81
C SER A 2 21.57 -5.30 14.89
N LYS A 3 21.07 -6.51 15.16
CA LYS A 3 19.79 -6.96 14.62
C LYS A 3 18.69 -6.24 15.40
N ARG A 4 18.21 -5.11 14.86
CA ARG A 4 16.91 -4.54 15.19
C ARG A 4 16.06 -4.50 13.92
N LEU A 5 15.44 -5.64 13.65
CA LEU A 5 14.24 -5.82 12.85
C LEU A 5 13.42 -6.80 13.74
N GLU A 6 12.14 -6.61 14.00
CA GLU A 6 11.06 -6.37 13.04
C GLU A 6 9.89 -5.64 13.73
N PRO A 7 9.21 -4.69 13.07
CA PRO A 7 7.80 -4.44 13.37
C PRO A 7 6.98 -5.69 13.00
N PRO A 8 5.99 -6.09 13.82
CA PRO A 8 5.22 -7.31 13.59
C PRO A 8 4.32 -7.24 12.34
N GLN A 9 4.58 -8.17 11.41
CA GLN A 9 3.74 -8.75 10.34
C GLN A 9 2.70 -7.84 9.66
N ILE A 10 3.12 -7.16 8.59
CA ILE A 10 2.27 -6.53 7.56
C ILE A 10 2.32 -7.39 6.28
N ASP A 11 2.24 -8.72 6.42
CA ASP A 11 2.55 -9.67 5.32
C ASP A 11 1.33 -10.09 4.49
N SER A 12 0.13 -9.62 4.84
CA SER A 12 -1.08 -9.97 4.09
C SER A 12 -1.19 -9.09 2.84
N ASP A 13 -0.92 -9.68 1.68
CA ASP A 13 -1.21 -9.07 0.39
C ASP A 13 -2.69 -8.67 0.33
N ILE A 14 -2.96 -7.45 -0.15
CA ILE A 14 -4.33 -6.95 -0.30
C ILE A 14 -4.85 -7.41 -1.66
N ILE A 15 -5.82 -8.31 -1.65
CA ILE A 15 -6.42 -8.83 -2.88
C ILE A 15 -7.57 -7.92 -3.30
N VAL A 16 -7.50 -7.40 -4.52
CA VAL A 16 -8.52 -6.54 -5.12
C VAL A 16 -9.07 -7.17 -6.39
N SER A 17 -10.38 -7.08 -6.58
CA SER A 17 -11.07 -7.43 -7.81
C SER A 17 -11.99 -6.28 -8.20
N LYS A 18 -11.92 -5.87 -9.46
CA LYS A 18 -12.76 -4.82 -10.04
C LYS A 18 -14.25 -5.16 -9.94
N LEU A 19 -14.57 -6.46 -9.93
CA LEU A 19 -15.94 -6.97 -9.94
C LEU A 19 -16.49 -7.27 -8.54
N ASN A 20 -15.69 -7.08 -7.49
CA ASN A 20 -16.05 -7.45 -6.13
C ASN A 20 -15.96 -6.26 -5.18
N GLU A 21 -17.12 -5.69 -4.84
CA GLU A 21 -17.25 -4.55 -3.93
C GLU A 21 -16.66 -4.83 -2.54
N ASN A 22 -16.76 -6.07 -2.04
CA ASN A 22 -16.17 -6.42 -0.74
C ASN A 22 -14.64 -6.31 -0.76
N SER A 23 -14.00 -6.61 -1.89
CA SER A 23 -12.55 -6.48 -2.04
C SER A 23 -12.10 -5.03 -2.08
N ILE A 24 -12.94 -4.13 -2.63
CA ILE A 24 -12.68 -2.68 -2.62
C ILE A 24 -12.85 -2.10 -1.23
N ARG A 25 -13.90 -2.52 -0.49
CA ARG A 25 -14.07 -2.12 0.91
C ARG A 25 -12.90 -2.58 1.79
N PHE A 26 -12.41 -3.80 1.59
CA PHE A 26 -11.24 -4.30 2.31
C PHE A 26 -9.96 -3.50 1.98
N LEU A 27 -9.81 -3.06 0.73
CA LEU A 27 -8.74 -2.16 0.35
C LEU A 27 -8.85 -0.82 1.10
N GLU A 28 -10.03 -0.22 1.15
CA GLU A 28 -10.30 1.03 1.89
C GLU A 28 -9.94 0.91 3.37
N GLU A 29 -10.43 -0.14 4.03
CA GLU A 29 -10.10 -0.45 5.43
C GLU A 29 -8.58 -0.58 5.63
N ALA A 30 -7.88 -1.19 4.67
CA ALA A 30 -6.43 -1.33 4.72
C ALA A 30 -5.70 0.01 4.49
N LEU A 31 -6.24 0.92 3.68
CA LEU A 31 -5.68 2.26 3.49
C LEU A 31 -5.85 3.15 4.73
N ASP A 32 -6.88 2.90 5.53
CA ASP A 32 -7.14 3.58 6.80
C ASP A 32 -6.34 3.02 7.98
N ASP A 33 -5.87 1.78 7.88
CA ASP A 33 -5.08 1.14 8.93
C ASP A 33 -3.64 1.68 8.98
N THR A 34 -3.42 2.64 9.88
CA THR A 34 -2.10 3.22 10.18
C THR A 34 -1.01 2.19 10.46
N LYS A 35 -1.35 0.97 10.94
CA LYS A 35 -0.37 -0.09 11.21
C LYS A 35 0.23 -0.67 9.93
N ARG A 36 -0.41 -0.48 8.78
CA ARG A 36 0.07 -0.92 7.46
C ARG A 36 1.06 0.05 6.82
N TYR A 37 1.38 1.14 7.51
CA TYR A 37 2.32 2.15 7.07
C TYR A 37 3.66 1.98 7.79
N LEU A 38 4.73 1.96 7.00
CA LEU A 38 6.10 1.89 7.49
C LEU A 38 6.69 3.31 7.53
N THR A 39 7.07 3.78 8.72
CA THR A 39 7.80 5.04 8.86
C THR A 39 9.23 4.87 8.34
N LEU A 40 9.50 5.42 7.16
CA LEU A 40 10.85 5.52 6.61
C LEU A 40 11.56 6.73 7.21
N LEU A 41 12.55 6.46 8.06
CA LEU A 41 13.49 7.46 8.57
C LEU A 41 14.60 7.69 7.53
N THR A 42 14.51 8.76 6.76
CA THR A 42 15.57 9.10 5.80
C THR A 42 16.72 9.81 6.52
N ILE A 43 17.84 9.10 6.73
CA ILE A 43 19.06 9.62 7.38
C ILE A 43 19.84 10.49 6.37
N LYS A 44 19.33 11.66 5.98
CA LYS A 44 20.11 12.65 5.20
C LYS A 44 19.82 14.04 5.72
N LYS A 45 20.68 14.55 6.63
CA LYS A 45 20.92 15.94 7.13
C LYS A 45 19.76 16.94 7.35
N ASN A 46 18.53 16.63 6.95
CA ASN A 46 17.25 17.30 7.18
C ASN A 46 16.21 16.18 7.32
N SER A 47 16.08 15.64 8.52
CA SER A 47 15.25 14.47 8.81
C SER A 47 13.77 14.78 8.60
N ARG A 48 13.22 14.34 7.46
CA ARG A 48 11.77 14.17 7.26
C ARG A 48 11.48 12.67 7.32
N SER A 49 10.70 12.26 8.32
CA SER A 49 10.06 10.95 8.35
C SER A 49 8.96 10.91 7.29
N LYS A 50 8.91 9.84 6.49
CA LYS A 50 7.80 9.60 5.55
C LYS A 50 7.19 8.25 5.86
N ASP A 51 5.90 8.22 6.14
CA ASP A 51 5.15 6.97 6.19
C ASP A 51 4.91 6.49 4.76
N LYS A 52 5.28 5.24 4.47
CA LYS A 52 5.04 4.59 3.17
C LYS A 52 4.10 3.42 3.39
N PHE A 53 3.09 3.30 2.55
CA PHE A 53 2.23 2.11 2.55
C PHE A 53 3.08 0.85 2.32
N GLY A 54 3.03 -0.06 3.29
CA GLY A 54 3.91 -1.23 3.36
C GLY A 54 3.33 -2.49 2.72
N CYS A 55 2.03 -2.51 2.41
CA CYS A 55 1.38 -3.68 1.81
C CYS A 55 1.55 -3.71 0.29
N ARG A 56 1.64 -4.93 -0.26
CA ARG A 56 1.40 -5.17 -1.69
C ARG A 56 -0.10 -5.22 -1.95
N VAL A 57 -0.49 -4.74 -3.13
CA VAL A 57 -1.87 -4.86 -3.62
C VAL A 57 -1.84 -5.75 -4.85
N ILE A 58 -2.71 -6.75 -4.90
CA ILE A 58 -2.73 -7.81 -5.89
C ILE A 58 -4.09 -7.84 -6.58
N CYS A 59 -4.11 -7.85 -7.91
CA CYS A 59 -5.34 -7.95 -8.68
C CYS A 59 -5.73 -9.41 -8.92
N GLN A 60 -6.83 -9.85 -8.31
CA GLN A 60 -7.38 -11.20 -8.48
C GLN A 60 -7.78 -11.49 -9.93
N ASP A 61 -8.35 -10.50 -10.62
CA ASP A 61 -8.84 -10.65 -12.00
C ASP A 61 -7.70 -10.77 -13.02
N CYS A 62 -6.45 -10.59 -12.59
CA CYS A 62 -5.28 -10.46 -13.45
C CYS A 62 -4.20 -11.49 -13.09
N GLU A 63 -4.62 -12.70 -12.70
CA GLU A 63 -3.73 -13.81 -12.30
C GLU A 63 -2.86 -13.42 -11.10
N LEU A 64 -3.45 -12.72 -10.13
CA LEU A 64 -2.74 -12.23 -8.95
C LEU A 64 -1.54 -11.33 -9.30
N SER A 65 -1.69 -10.50 -10.34
CA SER A 65 -0.67 -9.51 -10.71
C SER A 65 -0.58 -8.38 -9.68
N GLU A 66 0.63 -7.94 -9.38
CA GLU A 66 0.89 -6.79 -8.51
C GLU A 66 0.38 -5.47 -9.13
N CYS A 67 -0.34 -4.70 -8.32
CA CYS A 67 -0.81 -3.36 -8.64
C CYS A 67 0.25 -2.31 -8.25
N GLU A 68 0.36 -1.27 -9.06
CA GLU A 68 1.18 -0.11 -8.77
C GLU A 68 0.49 0.79 -7.73
N VAL A 69 1.18 1.02 -6.60
CA VAL A 69 0.71 1.90 -5.52
C VAL A 69 1.44 3.24 -5.62
N LEU A 70 0.70 4.30 -5.95
CA LEU A 70 1.22 5.65 -6.10
C LEU A 70 0.90 6.49 -4.85
N GLN A 71 1.95 6.85 -4.11
CA GLN A 71 1.89 7.69 -2.92
C GLN A 71 2.81 8.91 -3.05
N PRO A 72 2.30 10.05 -3.56
CA PRO A 72 3.07 11.28 -3.73
C PRO A 72 3.70 11.78 -2.44
N PHE A 73 4.77 12.57 -2.54
CA PHE A 73 5.38 13.20 -1.38
C PHE A 73 4.41 14.18 -0.71
N GLY A 74 4.28 14.12 0.62
CA GLY A 74 3.37 14.95 1.41
C GLY A 74 2.01 14.31 1.73
N TYR A 75 1.72 13.12 1.18
CA TYR A 75 0.49 12.38 1.49
C TYR A 75 0.78 11.18 2.37
N ASN A 76 -0.03 11.02 3.42
CA ASN A 76 0.06 9.89 4.33
C ASN A 76 -0.49 8.61 3.70
N LYS A 77 -1.46 8.70 2.78
CA LYS A 77 -2.10 7.56 2.11
C LYS A 77 -1.77 7.49 0.60
N PRO A 78 -1.74 6.29 -0.01
CA PRO A 78 -1.75 6.13 -1.46
C PRO A 78 -2.90 6.90 -2.11
N LYS A 79 -2.59 7.71 -3.13
CA LYS A 79 -3.62 8.46 -3.87
C LYS A 79 -4.20 7.69 -5.04
N LYS A 80 -3.46 6.70 -5.53
CA LYS A 80 -3.84 5.91 -6.68
C LYS A 80 -3.28 4.51 -6.56
N ILE A 81 -4.09 3.51 -6.87
CA ILE A 81 -3.67 2.12 -7.04
C ILE A 81 -4.10 1.68 -8.43
N GLN A 82 -3.16 1.17 -9.23
CA GLN A 82 -3.41 0.80 -10.61
C GLN A 82 -2.94 -0.62 -10.91
N CYS A 83 -3.85 -1.47 -11.40
CA CYS A 83 -3.45 -2.74 -11.99
C CYS A 83 -2.88 -2.52 -13.39
N LYS A 84 -1.66 -3.00 -13.67
CA LYS A 84 -1.01 -2.84 -14.99
C LYS A 84 -1.62 -3.73 -16.08
N LYS A 85 -2.27 -4.85 -15.72
CA LYS A 85 -2.87 -5.78 -16.68
C LYS A 85 -4.26 -5.35 -17.15
N CYS A 86 -5.19 -5.09 -16.22
CA CYS A 86 -6.56 -4.68 -16.59
C CYS A 86 -6.78 -3.16 -16.63
N ASN A 87 -5.75 -2.35 -16.33
CA ASN A 87 -5.85 -0.89 -16.20
C ASN A 87 -6.94 -0.43 -15.22
N TYR A 88 -7.32 -1.29 -14.26
CA TYR A 88 -8.17 -0.88 -13.15
C TYR A 88 -7.44 0.18 -12.33
N VAL A 89 -8.14 1.26 -12.02
CA VAL A 89 -7.62 2.35 -11.20
C VAL A 89 -8.56 2.58 -10.03
N TYR A 90 -8.01 2.46 -8.83
CA TYR A 90 -8.63 2.90 -7.59
C TYR A 90 -8.06 4.27 -7.21
N PHE A 91 -8.93 5.21 -6.85
CA PHE A 91 -8.57 6.52 -6.32
C PHE A 91 -9.12 6.62 -4.90
N ASP A 92 -8.27 7.01 -3.95
CA ASP A 92 -8.68 7.39 -2.61
C ASP A 92 -9.38 8.76 -2.71
N MET A 93 -10.72 8.79 -2.52
CA MET A 93 -11.54 10.00 -2.61
C MET A 93 -11.20 11.01 -1.52
#